data_AF-A0A925MCW7-F1
#
_entry.id   AF-A0A925MCW7-F1
#
_cell.length_a   1.000
_cell.length_b   1.000
_cell.length_c   1.000
_cell.angle_alpha   90.00
_cell.angle_beta   90.00
_cell.angle_gamma   90.00
#
_symmetry.space_group_name_H-M   'P 1'
#
loop_
_entity.id
_entity.type
_entity.pdbx_description
1 polymer ?
#
loop_
_entity_poly.entity_id
_entity_poly.type
_entity_poly.pdbx_seq_one_letter_code
_entity_poly.pdbx_strand_id
1 'polypeptide(L)'
;MLGSAPVLRTITVALGLGLASTTMVGVGVPIASANPAGVVPGTGDDGEAVHVAVDYAFALDDAQVQREQVGAGVDPTGAQALRTDLAFRQVRQLVTPRAELAIYRNVWLSFAAPIVIAQSSELRLAGGVDRGTSSTFTDGLLPAGGFDAQNPGTALGGDLAFRSIVRR
;
A
#
# COMPACT_ATOMS: atom_id res chain seq x y z
N MET A 1 -11.91 22.61 -9.89
CA MET A 1 -10.56 22.34 -10.43
C MET A 1 -9.59 22.36 -9.26
N LEU A 2 -9.11 21.20 -8.82
CA LEU A 2 -8.12 21.07 -7.74
C LEU A 2 -6.83 20.53 -8.34
N GLY A 3 -5.75 21.29 -8.19
CA GLY A 3 -4.46 21.07 -8.84
C GLY A 3 -3.72 19.85 -8.30
N SER A 4 -3.01 19.18 -9.20
CA SER A 4 -2.06 18.12 -8.86
C SER A 4 -0.90 18.72 -8.06
N ALA A 5 -0.66 18.18 -6.87
CA ALA A 5 0.58 18.42 -6.16
C ALA A 5 1.72 17.65 -6.87
N PRO A 6 2.93 18.22 -6.98
CA PRO A 6 4.03 17.55 -7.68
C PRO A 6 4.49 16.33 -6.87
N VAL A 7 4.45 15.16 -7.51
CA VAL A 7 5.11 13.95 -7.01
C VAL A 7 6.61 14.15 -7.20
N LEU A 8 7.35 14.32 -6.11
CA LEU A 8 8.81 14.31 -6.15
C LEU A 8 9.26 12.86 -6.41
N ARG A 9 9.48 12.52 -7.68
CA ARG A 9 10.05 11.23 -8.10
C ARG A 9 11.57 11.34 -8.02
N THR A 10 12.16 10.87 -6.92
CA THR A 10 13.59 10.61 -6.87
C THR A 10 13.86 9.35 -7.69
N ILE A 11 14.41 9.53 -8.89
CA ILE A 11 14.90 8.45 -9.74
C ILE A 11 16.23 7.98 -9.14
N THR A 12 16.21 6.89 -8.38
CA THR A 12 17.45 6.23 -7.97
C THR A 12 17.86 5.27 -9.08
N VAL A 13 18.94 5.60 -9.80
CA VAL A 13 19.57 4.71 -10.77
C VAL A 13 20.43 3.71 -10.00
N ALA A 14 20.08 2.43 -10.06
CA ALA A 14 20.93 1.34 -9.60
C ALA A 14 21.53 0.61 -10.82
N LEU A 15 22.82 0.78 -11.06
CA LEU A 15 23.58 -0.12 -11.93
C LEU A 15 23.77 -1.45 -11.19
N GLY A 16 22.91 -2.41 -11.46
CA GLY A 16 23.14 -3.83 -11.18
C GLY A 16 23.22 -4.59 -12.49
N LEU A 17 24.42 -4.94 -12.94
CA LEU A 17 24.61 -5.88 -14.05
C LEU A 17 24.09 -7.26 -13.60
N GLY A 18 23.04 -7.76 -14.26
CA GLY A 18 22.51 -9.10 -14.06
C GLY A 18 21.21 -9.33 -14.82
N LEU A 19 21.34 -9.74 -16.09
CA LEU A 19 20.25 -10.19 -16.96
C LEU A 19 19.42 -11.32 -16.32
N ALA A 20 18.10 -11.13 -16.21
CA ALA A 20 17.09 -12.08 -16.70
C ALA A 20 15.67 -11.59 -16.39
N SER A 21 14.94 -11.33 -17.47
CA SER A 21 13.51 -11.10 -17.57
C SER A 21 12.65 -12.23 -16.99
N THR A 22 11.63 -11.90 -16.19
CA THR A 22 10.24 -12.34 -16.42
C THR A 22 9.27 -11.65 -15.45
N THR A 23 8.14 -11.26 -16.02
CA THR A 23 6.93 -10.68 -15.43
C THR A 23 6.50 -11.35 -14.12
N MET A 24 6.31 -10.55 -13.06
CA MET A 24 5.39 -10.90 -11.97
C MET A 24 4.53 -9.70 -11.57
N VAL A 25 3.24 -10.03 -11.51
CA VAL A 25 2.06 -9.23 -11.21
C VAL A 25 2.04 -8.87 -9.72
N GLY A 26 1.72 -7.60 -9.41
CA GLY A 26 0.88 -7.24 -8.26
C GLY A 26 1.38 -7.54 -6.84
N VAL A 27 2.68 -7.69 -6.59
CA VAL A 27 3.22 -7.71 -5.22
C VAL A 27 3.71 -6.31 -4.91
N GLY A 28 3.14 -5.68 -3.88
CA GLY A 28 3.55 -4.37 -3.39
C GLY A 28 5.06 -4.28 -3.36
N VAL A 29 5.61 -3.30 -4.09
CA VAL A 29 7.05 -3.14 -4.30
C VAL A 29 7.71 -3.22 -2.92
N PRO A 30 8.54 -4.23 -2.62
CA PRO A 30 9.46 -4.09 -1.51
C PRO A 30 10.28 -2.87 -1.89
N ILE A 31 10.06 -1.76 -1.18
CA ILE A 31 10.94 -0.61 -1.28
C ILE A 31 12.28 -1.19 -0.83
N ALA A 32 13.12 -1.55 -1.78
CA ALA A 32 14.50 -1.87 -1.52
C ALA A 32 15.11 -0.56 -1.01
N SER A 33 14.99 -0.34 0.30
CA SER A 33 15.67 0.73 1.00
C SER A 33 17.13 0.31 1.00
N ALA A 34 17.82 0.71 -0.07
CA ALA A 34 19.28 0.77 -0.07
C ALA A 34 19.68 1.49 1.22
N ASN A 35 20.68 0.92 1.92
CA ASN A 35 21.20 1.49 3.15
C ASN A 35 21.43 3.00 2.91
N PRO A 36 20.90 3.91 3.75
CA PRO A 36 21.35 5.29 3.71
C PRO A 36 22.88 5.27 3.72
N ALA A 37 23.52 6.00 2.81
CA ALA A 37 24.97 6.07 2.78
C ALA A 37 25.45 6.71 4.10
N GLY A 38 25.80 5.90 5.09
CA GLY A 38 26.19 6.43 6.39
C GLY A 38 26.39 5.34 7.44
N VAL A 39 27.67 5.10 7.75
CA VAL A 39 28.19 4.25 8.83
C VAL A 39 28.20 2.75 8.51
N VAL A 40 29.39 2.23 8.21
CA VAL A 40 29.67 0.80 8.14
C VAL A 40 30.29 0.39 9.48
N PRO A 41 29.74 -0.61 10.19
CA PRO A 41 30.34 -1.14 11.41
C PRO A 41 31.75 -1.67 11.16
N GLY A 42 32.70 -1.35 12.04
CA GLY A 42 34.10 -1.70 11.89
C GLY A 42 34.67 -2.33 13.16
N THR A 43 35.49 -3.37 13.05
CA THR A 43 36.15 -4.03 14.19
C THR A 43 37.58 -3.50 14.44
N GLY A 44 37.84 -2.22 14.16
CA GLY A 44 39.15 -1.56 14.36
C GLY A 44 39.21 -0.77 15.68
N ASP A 45 40.36 -0.17 16.00
CA ASP A 45 40.63 0.49 17.30
C ASP A 45 39.59 1.57 17.70
N ASP A 46 38.85 2.14 16.74
CA ASP A 46 37.82 3.16 16.95
C ASP A 46 36.43 2.81 16.35
N GLY A 47 36.20 1.56 15.91
CA GLY A 47 34.98 1.17 15.20
C GLY A 47 33.87 0.60 16.08
N GLU A 48 32.62 1.01 15.84
CA GLU A 48 31.45 0.43 16.51
C GLU A 48 31.18 -0.98 15.98
N ALA A 49 31.25 -1.99 16.85
CA ALA A 49 31.07 -3.39 16.48
C ALA A 49 29.60 -3.75 16.17
N VAL A 50 28.65 -3.01 16.75
CA VAL A 50 27.21 -3.25 16.60
C VAL A 50 26.51 -1.92 16.33
N HIS A 51 25.78 -1.84 15.23
CA HIS A 51 24.94 -0.69 14.92
C HIS A 51 23.46 -1.11 14.97
N VAL A 52 22.63 -0.39 15.72
CA VAL A 52 21.18 -0.65 15.79
C VAL A 52 20.45 0.60 15.35
N ALA A 53 19.55 0.44 14.39
CA ALA A 53 18.71 1.51 13.87
C ALA A 53 17.25 1.07 13.86
N VAL A 54 16.34 2.01 13.89
CA VAL A 54 14.90 1.74 13.76
C VAL A 54 14.33 2.74 12.77
N ASP A 55 13.84 2.24 11.65
CA ASP A 55 13.13 3.08 10.68
C ASP A 55 11.65 3.09 10.97
N TYR A 56 11.03 4.25 10.81
CA TYR A 56 9.58 4.40 10.80
C TYR A 56 9.13 4.86 9.41
N ALA A 57 8.13 4.19 8.87
CA ALA A 57 7.52 4.51 7.60
C ALA A 57 6.00 4.64 7.75
N PHE A 58 5.46 5.67 7.11
CA PHE A 58 4.03 5.90 6.96
C PHE A 58 3.68 5.83 5.48
N ALA A 59 2.73 4.98 5.12
CA ALA A 59 2.21 4.86 3.77
C ALA A 59 0.72 5.19 3.75
N LEU A 60 0.32 5.94 2.73
CA LEU A 60 -1.07 6.24 2.43
C LEU A 60 -1.30 5.84 0.97
N ASP A 61 -2.19 4.88 0.78
CA ASP A 61 -2.54 4.34 -0.53
C ASP A 61 -3.99 4.73 -0.82
N ASP A 62 -4.21 5.49 -1.89
CA ASP A 62 -5.55 5.80 -2.41
C ASP A 62 -5.72 5.14 -3.78
N ALA A 63 -6.91 4.59 -4.03
CA ALA A 63 -7.27 4.05 -5.32
C ALA A 63 -8.75 4.27 -5.62
N GLN A 64 -9.13 4.16 -6.89
CA GLN A 64 -10.52 4.17 -7.32
C GLN A 64 -10.86 2.83 -7.94
N VAL A 65 -11.99 2.26 -7.54
CA VAL A 65 -12.55 1.07 -8.14
C VAL A 65 -13.54 1.51 -9.21
N GLN A 66 -13.15 1.31 -10.46
CA GLN A 66 -14.02 1.53 -11.61
C GLN A 66 -14.68 0.22 -12.02
N ARG A 67 -15.93 0.33 -12.44
CA ARG A 67 -16.77 -0.76 -12.88
C ARG A 67 -17.21 -0.47 -14.31
N GLU A 68 -17.20 -1.51 -15.13
CA GLU A 68 -17.81 -1.42 -16.44
C GLU A 68 -19.32 -1.32 -16.29
N GLN A 69 -19.91 -0.33 -16.97
CA GLN A 69 -21.35 -0.19 -17.05
C GLN A 69 -21.86 -1.01 -18.23
N VAL A 70 -22.69 -2.01 -17.93
CA VAL A 70 -23.34 -2.87 -18.93
C VAL A 70 -24.86 -2.77 -18.79
N GLY A 71 -25.59 -2.84 -19.90
CA GLY A 71 -27.05 -2.84 -19.91
C GLY A 71 -27.69 -1.59 -20.53
N ALA A 72 -28.92 -1.29 -20.13
CA ALA A 72 -29.74 -0.25 -20.77
C ALA A 72 -29.09 1.15 -20.66
N GLY A 73 -29.02 1.84 -21.80
CA GLY A 73 -28.43 3.19 -21.90
C GLY A 73 -26.94 3.23 -22.20
N VAL A 74 -26.29 2.08 -22.42
CA VAL A 74 -24.90 1.99 -22.90
C VAL A 74 -24.89 1.66 -24.40
N ASP A 75 -24.03 2.32 -25.17
CA ASP A 75 -23.84 2.04 -26.60
C ASP A 75 -23.27 0.62 -26.77
N PRO A 76 -23.99 -0.31 -27.43
CA PRO A 76 -23.55 -1.69 -27.60
C PRO A 76 -22.34 -1.84 -28.55
N THR A 77 -22.03 -0.81 -29.32
CA THR A 77 -20.93 -0.78 -30.30
C THR A 77 -19.83 0.22 -29.93
N GLY A 78 -20.06 1.02 -28.89
CA GLY A 78 -19.15 2.05 -28.42
C GLY A 78 -18.06 1.52 -27.49
N ALA A 79 -17.16 2.41 -27.06
CA ALA A 79 -16.20 2.10 -26.02
C ALA A 79 -16.94 1.77 -24.70
N GLN A 80 -16.47 0.75 -23.99
CA GLN A 80 -17.01 0.35 -22.70
C GLN A 80 -16.97 1.51 -21.71
N ALA A 81 -18.14 1.92 -21.22
CA ALA A 81 -18.25 3.01 -20.26
C ALA A 81 -17.77 2.53 -18.88
N LEU A 82 -16.72 3.17 -18.36
CA LEU A 82 -16.24 2.95 -17.01
C LEU A 82 -16.87 3.97 -16.06
N ARG A 83 -17.50 3.49 -15.00
CA ARG A 83 -18.04 4.31 -13.90
C ARG A 83 -17.22 4.09 -12.65
N THR A 84 -16.82 5.16 -11.98
CA THR A 84 -16.21 5.06 -10.65
C THR A 84 -17.27 4.68 -9.64
N ASP A 85 -17.10 3.54 -8.98
CA ASP A 85 -18.09 2.97 -8.05
C ASP A 85 -17.63 3.17 -6.60
N LEU A 86 -16.37 2.88 -6.31
CA LEU A 86 -15.80 3.00 -4.96
C LEU A 86 -14.48 3.77 -4.96
N ALA A 87 -14.20 4.41 -3.85
CA ALA A 87 -12.90 4.96 -3.50
C ALA A 87 -12.29 4.12 -2.37
N PHE A 88 -11.10 3.59 -2.60
CA PHE A 88 -10.29 2.87 -1.63
C PHE A 88 -9.30 3.84 -0.98
N ARG A 89 -9.17 3.73 0.34
CA ARG A 89 -8.13 4.41 1.11
C ARG A 89 -7.53 3.47 2.12
N GLN A 90 -6.21 3.43 2.18
CA GLN A 90 -5.46 2.66 3.16
C GLN A 90 -4.38 3.52 3.80
N VAL A 91 -4.21 3.32 5.11
CA VAL A 91 -3.13 3.90 5.89
C VAL A 91 -2.38 2.75 6.54
N ARG A 92 -1.05 2.76 6.41
CA ARG A 92 -0.17 1.73 6.96
C ARG A 92 1.02 2.36 7.68
N GLN A 93 1.24 1.94 8.92
CA GLN A 93 2.38 2.30 9.75
C GLN A 93 3.31 1.09 9.87
N LEU A 94 4.57 1.28 9.52
CA LEU A 94 5.57 0.23 9.46
C LEU A 94 6.82 0.67 10.22
N VAL A 95 7.30 -0.19 11.10
CA VAL A 95 8.56 -0.01 11.83
C VAL A 95 9.52 -1.11 11.41
N THR A 96 10.74 -0.73 11.05
CA THR A 96 11.79 -1.68 10.64
C THR A 96 12.97 -1.53 11.59
N PRO A 97 13.01 -2.29 12.71
CA PRO A 97 14.25 -2.51 13.43
C PRO A 97 15.31 -3.10 12.49
N ARG A 98 16.51 -2.54 12.58
CA ARG A 98 17.71 -2.99 11.90
C ARG A 98 18.83 -3.17 12.90
N ALA A 99 19.62 -4.22 12.70
CA ALA A 99 20.84 -4.46 13.45
C ALA A 99 21.94 -4.85 12.47
N GLU A 100 23.09 -4.24 12.61
CA GLU A 100 24.30 -4.54 11.86
C GLU A 100 25.40 -4.95 12.85
N LEU A 101 26.09 -6.05 12.56
CA LEU A 101 27.17 -6.59 13.38
C LEU A 101 28.43 -6.70 12.52
N ALA A 102 29.49 -6.00 12.93
CA ALA A 102 30.81 -6.16 12.35
C ALA A 102 31.41 -7.50 12.78
N ILE A 103 31.76 -8.37 11.83
CA ILE A 103 32.32 -9.70 12.12
C ILE A 103 33.85 -9.62 12.13
N TYR A 104 34.44 -9.08 11.05
CA TYR A 104 35.88 -8.93 10.88
C TYR A 104 36.15 -7.98 9.72
N ARG A 105 37.11 -7.05 9.86
CA ARG A 105 37.64 -6.13 8.82
C ARG A 105 36.85 -6.12 7.49
N ASN A 106 35.93 -5.15 7.35
CA ASN A 106 35.09 -4.94 6.17
C ASN A 106 34.05 -6.04 5.88
N VAL A 107 33.79 -6.93 6.84
CA VAL A 107 32.68 -7.90 6.80
C VAL A 107 31.70 -7.57 7.91
N TRP A 108 30.43 -7.40 7.54
CA TRP A 108 29.33 -7.18 8.46
C TRP A 108 28.12 -8.05 8.08
N LEU A 109 27.32 -8.38 9.09
CA LEU A 109 26.01 -8.99 8.94
C LEU A 109 24.96 -7.93 9.19
N SER A 110 23.92 -7.86 8.37
CA SER A 110 22.77 -6.97 8.56
C SER A 110 21.49 -7.77 8.66
N PHE A 111 20.64 -7.39 9.60
CA PHE A 111 19.30 -7.93 9.81
C PHE A 111 18.31 -6.78 9.84
N ALA A 112 17.18 -6.95 9.15
CA ALA A 112 16.07 -6.01 9.17
C ALA A 112 14.76 -6.77 9.30
N ALA A 113 13.89 -6.36 10.22
CA ALA A 113 12.58 -6.98 10.44
C ALA A 113 11.46 -5.94 10.30
N PRO A 114 10.81 -5.82 9.14
CA PRO A 114 9.68 -4.92 8.98
C PRO A 114 8.46 -5.43 9.74
N ILE A 115 7.90 -4.59 10.60
CA ILE A 115 6.73 -4.87 11.43
C ILE A 115 5.65 -3.85 11.09
N VAL A 116 4.47 -4.31 10.66
CA VAL A 116 3.30 -3.46 10.49
C VAL A 116 2.64 -3.29 11.86
N ILE A 117 2.66 -2.08 12.39
CA ILE A 117 2.08 -1.75 13.71
C ILE A 117 0.58 -1.57 13.58
N ALA A 118 0.19 -0.79 12.57
CA ALA A 118 -1.20 -0.48 12.32
C ALA A 118 -1.45 -0.42 10.81
N GLN A 119 -2.57 -0.98 10.39
CA GLN A 119 -3.09 -0.85 9.05
C GLN A 119 -4.60 -0.66 9.13
N SER A 120 -5.10 0.39 8.49
CA SER A 120 -6.52 0.62 8.30
C SER A 120 -6.84 0.73 6.82
N SER A 121 -7.89 0.05 6.36
CA SER A 121 -8.39 0.17 5.01
C SER A 121 -9.88 0.44 5.01
N GLU A 122 -10.30 1.31 4.10
CA GLU A 122 -11.68 1.72 3.93
C GLU A 122 -12.04 1.72 2.45
N LEU A 123 -13.23 1.23 2.12
CA LEU A 123 -13.87 1.47 0.82
C LEU A 123 -15.08 2.35 1.05
N ARG A 124 -15.20 3.40 0.25
CA ARG A 124 -16.31 4.36 0.29
C ARG A 124 -16.98 4.43 -1.06
N LEU A 125 -18.28 4.69 -1.09
CA LEU A 125 -19.00 5.02 -2.32
C LEU A 125 -18.39 6.26 -2.95
N ALA A 126 -18.26 6.26 -4.27
CA ALA A 126 -17.85 7.44 -5.02
C ALA A 126 -18.97 8.50 -4.97
N GLY A 127 -18.61 9.78 -5.17
CA GLY A 127 -19.58 10.88 -5.14
C GLY A 127 -20.69 10.69 -6.18
N GLY A 128 -21.95 10.78 -5.73
CA GLY A 128 -23.12 10.56 -6.59
C GLY A 128 -23.43 9.08 -6.86
N VAL A 129 -22.84 8.16 -6.10
CA VAL A 129 -23.17 6.73 -6.11
C VAL A 129 -23.80 6.36 -4.78
N ASP A 130 -25.03 5.85 -4.82
CA ASP A 130 -25.69 5.28 -3.67
C ASP A 130 -25.66 3.75 -3.73
N ARG A 131 -25.87 3.09 -2.59
CA ARG A 131 -25.88 1.62 -2.47
C ARG A 131 -26.88 0.92 -3.40
N GLY A 132 -28.00 1.56 -3.70
CA GLY A 132 -28.99 1.04 -4.67
C GLY A 132 -28.58 1.19 -6.14
N THR A 133 -27.60 2.05 -6.42
CA THR A 133 -27.10 2.32 -7.78
C THR A 133 -25.70 1.76 -8.02
N SER A 134 -25.02 1.39 -6.94
CA SER A 134 -23.68 0.80 -6.96
C SER A 134 -23.79 -0.67 -7.33
N SER A 135 -23.15 -1.00 -8.44
CA SER A 135 -23.10 -2.37 -8.94
C SER A 135 -22.39 -3.34 -7.96
N THR A 136 -21.55 -2.83 -7.06
CA THR A 136 -20.94 -3.63 -5.98
C THR A 136 -21.98 -4.19 -5.00
N PHE A 137 -23.04 -3.44 -4.72
CA PHE A 137 -24.08 -3.87 -3.80
C PHE A 137 -25.21 -4.59 -4.52
N THR A 138 -25.62 -4.15 -5.71
CA THR A 138 -26.67 -4.83 -6.47
C THR A 138 -26.27 -6.24 -6.90
N ASP A 139 -24.99 -6.45 -7.17
CA ASP A 139 -24.46 -7.76 -7.55
C ASP A 139 -24.11 -8.63 -6.33
N GLY A 140 -24.32 -8.11 -5.11
CA GLY A 140 -24.10 -8.84 -3.87
C GLY A 140 -22.64 -9.08 -3.50
N LEU A 141 -21.68 -8.36 -4.10
CA LEU A 141 -20.25 -8.48 -3.73
C LEU A 141 -19.97 -7.96 -2.32
N LEU A 142 -20.74 -6.96 -1.87
CA LEU A 142 -20.77 -6.50 -0.50
C LEU A 142 -22.20 -6.57 0.05
N PRO A 143 -22.38 -6.82 1.36
CA PRO A 143 -23.68 -6.72 2.00
C PRO A 143 -24.27 -5.33 1.80
N ALA A 144 -25.60 -5.23 1.65
CA ALA A 144 -26.28 -3.93 1.47
C ALA A 144 -25.91 -2.90 2.56
N GLY A 145 -25.75 -3.37 3.80
CA GLY A 145 -25.31 -2.55 4.94
C GLY A 145 -23.81 -2.26 4.99
N GLY A 146 -23.01 -2.72 4.03
CA GLY A 146 -21.54 -2.71 4.09
C GLY A 146 -21.00 -3.79 5.02
N PHE A 147 -19.67 -3.84 5.15
CA PHE A 147 -19.00 -4.83 5.98
C PHE A 147 -17.90 -4.21 6.84
N ASP A 148 -18.04 -4.36 8.17
CA ASP A 148 -17.01 -3.99 9.14
C ASP A 148 -16.27 -5.24 9.61
N ALA A 149 -14.99 -5.36 9.26
CA ALA A 149 -14.18 -6.50 9.67
C ALA A 149 -13.94 -6.55 11.20
N GLN A 150 -14.07 -5.43 11.91
CA GLN A 150 -13.95 -5.42 13.38
C GLN A 150 -15.27 -5.80 14.07
N ASN A 151 -16.40 -5.60 13.42
CA ASN A 151 -17.72 -5.92 13.95
C ASN A 151 -18.67 -6.38 12.82
N PRO A 152 -18.56 -7.66 12.39
CA PRO A 152 -19.26 -8.16 11.21
C PRO A 152 -20.78 -8.09 11.26
N GLY A 153 -21.38 -7.93 12.45
CA GLY A 153 -22.83 -7.79 12.64
C GLY A 153 -23.34 -6.34 12.56
N THR A 154 -22.45 -5.36 12.50
CA THR A 154 -22.84 -3.94 12.51
C THR A 154 -22.80 -3.37 11.11
N ALA A 155 -23.96 -2.89 10.64
CA ALA A 155 -24.03 -2.18 9.37
C ALA A 155 -23.22 -0.87 9.42
N LEU A 156 -22.51 -0.60 8.33
CA LEU A 156 -21.81 0.64 8.11
C LEU A 156 -22.78 1.68 7.54
N GLY A 157 -22.87 2.84 8.20
CA GLY A 157 -23.72 3.95 7.77
C GLY A 157 -23.08 4.81 6.67
N GLY A 158 -23.94 5.52 5.93
CA GLY A 158 -23.51 6.48 4.90
C GLY A 158 -22.73 5.82 3.76
N ASP A 159 -21.69 6.52 3.31
CA ASP A 159 -20.90 6.12 2.13
C ASP A 159 -19.90 4.99 2.41
N LEU A 160 -19.70 4.58 3.66
CA LEU A 160 -18.68 3.61 4.02
C LEU A 160 -19.14 2.18 3.66
N ALA A 161 -18.55 1.61 2.62
CA ALA A 161 -18.88 0.28 2.11
C ALA A 161 -18.15 -0.85 2.85
N PHE A 162 -16.89 -0.62 3.21
CA PHE A 162 -16.06 -1.58 3.92
C PHE A 162 -15.10 -0.87 4.85
N ARG A 163 -14.82 -1.49 6.00
CA ARG A 163 -13.77 -1.06 6.92
C ARG A 163 -13.01 -2.26 7.46
N SER A 164 -11.70 -2.13 7.51
CA SER A 164 -10.82 -3.05 8.23
C SER A 164 -9.75 -2.29 8.99
N ILE A 165 -9.44 -2.78 10.19
CA ILE A 165 -8.40 -2.24 11.05
C ILE A 165 -7.65 -3.43 11.66
N VAL A 166 -6.36 -3.50 11.38
CA VAL A 166 -5.42 -4.45 11.97
C VAL A 166 -4.43 -3.66 12.82
N ARG A 167 -4.32 -4.03 14.09
CA ARG A 167 -3.37 -3.46 15.05
C ARG A 167 -2.60 -4.61 15.70
N ARG A 168 -1.30 -4.46 15.87
CA ARG A 168 -0.43 -5.42 16.57
C ARG A 168 0.17 -4.81 17.81
#